data_AF-A0A5R8MBC3-F1
#
_entry.id   AF-A0A5R8MBC3-F1
#
_cell.length_a   1.000
_cell.length_b   1.000
_cell.length_c   1.000
_cell.angle_alpha   90.00
_cell.angle_beta   90.00
_cell.angle_gamma   90.00
#
_symmetry.space_group_name_H-M   'P 1'
#
loop_
_entity.id
_entity.type
_entity.pdbx_description
1 polymer ?
#
loop_
_entity_poly.entity_id
_entity_poly.type
_entity_poly.pdbx_seq_one_letter_code
_entity_poly.pdbx_strand_id
1 'polypeptide(L)'
;MEFFSACWKLNQQGLVSNGPQNESVKYKLPLRPEAPMESEITLLFAGNFNNEKIMTGMDLQFFYTAWSIWNKELQANKLVPVVMDTLKKWYPGNDFIKVPLEKDSTHLLVKVDGNRRIVIRPLDDDRIVKAKIDDLRYVLEETK
;
A
#
# COMPACT_ATOMS: atom_id res chain seq x y z
N MET A 1 -7.59 18.50 -5.33
CA MET A 1 -6.95 19.37 -4.30
C MET A 1 -7.08 18.78 -2.89
N GLU A 2 -8.20 18.14 -2.56
CA GLU A 2 -8.46 17.58 -1.21
C GLU A 2 -7.37 16.63 -0.68
N PHE A 3 -6.85 15.72 -1.51
CA PHE A 3 -5.75 14.82 -1.11
C PHE A 3 -4.52 15.59 -0.60
N PHE A 4 -4.04 16.56 -1.36
CA PHE A 4 -2.86 17.35 -0.99
C PHE A 4 -3.12 18.20 0.25
N SER A 5 -4.31 18.80 0.37
CA SER A 5 -4.71 19.55 1.56
C SER A 5 -4.79 18.67 2.81
N ALA A 6 -5.31 17.45 2.68
CA ALA A 6 -5.35 16.48 3.77
C ALA A 6 -3.93 16.07 4.19
N CYS A 7 -3.04 15.76 3.23
CA CYS A 7 -1.65 15.40 3.52
C CYS A 7 -0.89 16.57 4.18
N TRP A 8 -1.11 17.80 3.73
CA TRP A 8 -0.55 19.00 4.34
C TRP A 8 -0.97 19.16 5.79
N LYS A 9 -2.27 19.00 6.09
CA LYS A 9 -2.79 19.06 7.47
C LYS A 9 -2.17 17.98 8.36
N LEU A 10 -2.07 16.75 7.87
CA LEU A 10 -1.45 15.65 8.60
C LEU A 10 0.04 15.91 8.84
N ASN A 11 0.73 16.54 7.89
CA ASN A 11 2.14 16.91 8.03
C ASN A 11 2.32 18.00 9.10
N GLN A 12 1.46 19.02 9.13
CA GLN A 12 1.45 20.04 10.18
C GLN A 12 1.24 19.44 11.58
N GLN A 13 0.51 18.32 11.68
CA GLN A 13 0.30 17.57 12.92
C GLN A 13 1.45 16.62 13.27
N GLY A 14 2.50 16.54 12.43
CA GLY A 14 3.62 15.61 12.61
C GLY A 14 3.27 14.13 12.38
N LEU A 15 2.07 13.83 11.84
CA LEU A 15 1.62 12.45 11.62
C LEU A 15 2.24 11.85 10.36
N VAL A 16 2.48 12.66 9.34
CA VAL A 16 3.12 12.23 8.08
C VAL A 16 4.25 13.17 7.71
N SER A 17 5.08 12.76 6.76
CA SER A 17 6.21 13.54 6.24
C SER A 17 6.39 13.28 4.75
N ASN A 18 7.29 14.00 4.09
CA ASN A 18 7.61 13.72 2.69
C ASN A 18 8.36 12.38 2.58
N GLY A 19 7.97 11.60 1.58
CA GLY A 19 8.70 10.42 1.12
C GLY A 19 9.90 10.77 0.24
N PRO A 20 10.61 9.74 -0.26
CA PRO A 20 11.74 9.93 -1.17
C PRO A 20 11.37 10.80 -2.38
N GLN A 21 12.27 11.70 -2.77
CA GLN A 21 12.13 12.60 -3.93
C GLN A 21 10.86 13.49 -3.92
N ASN A 22 10.16 13.60 -2.78
CA ASN A 22 8.87 14.28 -2.66
C ASN A 22 7.76 13.72 -3.57
N GLU A 23 7.88 12.47 -4.02
CA GLU A 23 6.90 11.82 -4.90
C GLU A 23 5.79 11.09 -4.14
N SER A 24 5.95 10.93 -2.82
CA SER A 24 5.03 10.20 -1.96
C SER A 24 4.94 10.83 -0.58
N VAL A 25 3.90 10.45 0.16
CA VAL A 25 3.74 10.78 1.57
C VAL A 25 4.19 9.59 2.40
N LYS A 26 5.05 9.85 3.39
CA LYS A 26 5.59 8.86 4.32
C LYS A 26 4.82 8.88 5.63
N TYR A 27 4.32 7.72 6.01
CA TYR A 27 3.65 7.47 7.28
C TYR A 27 4.33 6.30 8.01
N LYS A 28 4.67 6.48 9.28
CA LYS A 28 5.14 5.39 10.15
C LYS A 28 3.92 4.74 10.80
N LEU A 29 3.69 3.46 10.50
CA LEU A 29 2.55 2.76 11.08
C LEU A 29 2.75 2.60 12.59
N PRO A 30 1.71 2.87 13.41
CA PRO A 30 1.81 2.65 14.84
C PRO A 30 2.12 1.19 15.15
N LEU A 31 3.11 0.98 16.02
CA LEU A 31 3.40 -0.33 16.58
C LEU A 31 2.25 -0.78 17.48
N ARG A 32 1.94 -2.08 17.46
CA ARG A 32 1.11 -2.67 18.53
C ARG A 32 1.94 -2.64 19.81
N PRO A 33 1.33 -2.53 21.00
CA PRO A 33 2.07 -2.49 22.28
C PRO A 33 3.07 -3.62 22.44
N GLU A 34 2.72 -4.82 21.97
CA GLU A 34 3.54 -6.04 22.06
C GLU A 34 4.52 -6.22 20.90
N ALA A 35 4.51 -5.32 19.91
CA ALA A 35 5.32 -5.47 18.70
C ALA A 35 6.77 -4.99 18.97
N PRO A 36 7.80 -5.76 18.60
CA PRO A 36 9.18 -5.33 18.70
C PRO A 36 9.42 -4.04 17.91
N MET A 37 10.29 -3.16 18.39
CA MET A 37 10.51 -1.84 17.77
C MET A 37 11.09 -1.94 16.36
N GLU A 38 11.88 -2.98 16.10
CA GLU A 38 12.44 -3.34 14.80
C GLU A 38 11.37 -3.75 13.77
N SER A 39 10.16 -4.09 14.22
CA SER A 39 9.03 -4.40 13.35
C SER A 39 8.25 -3.16 12.89
N GLU A 40 8.75 -1.95 13.16
CA GLU A 40 8.15 -0.70 12.66
C GLU A 40 8.04 -0.77 11.13
N ILE A 41 6.86 -0.42 10.61
CA ILE A 41 6.57 -0.42 9.19
C ILE A 41 6.45 1.02 8.72
N THR A 42 7.18 1.34 7.67
CA THR A 42 6.97 2.57 6.91
C THR A 42 6.02 2.30 5.75
N LEU A 43 5.01 3.15 5.61
CA LEU A 43 4.12 3.24 4.47
C LEU A 43 4.49 4.49 3.64
N LEU A 44 4.72 4.30 2.35
CA LEU A 44 4.67 5.37 1.35
C LEU A 44 3.38 5.29 0.57
N PHE A 45 2.70 6.41 0.37
CA PHE A 45 1.50 6.46 -0.45
C PHE A 45 1.45 7.68 -1.36
N ALA A 46 0.87 7.51 -2.55
CA ALA A 46 0.67 8.57 -3.53
C ALA A 46 -0.68 8.40 -4.21
N GLY A 47 -1.42 9.50 -4.37
CA GLY A 47 -2.70 9.48 -5.10
C GLY A 47 -2.49 9.45 -6.61
N ASN A 48 -3.28 8.63 -7.31
CA ASN A 48 -3.37 8.64 -8.76
C ASN A 48 -4.55 9.52 -9.19
N PHE A 49 -4.33 10.37 -10.19
CA PHE A 49 -5.32 11.31 -10.69
C PHE A 49 -5.46 11.17 -12.20
N ASN A 50 -6.70 11.19 -12.71
CA ASN A 50 -6.96 11.23 -14.15
C ASN A 50 -6.71 12.64 -14.72
N ASN A 51 -6.93 12.79 -16.03
CA ASN A 51 -6.77 14.08 -16.74
C ASN A 51 -7.66 15.20 -16.20
N GLU A 52 -8.81 14.84 -15.61
CA GLU A 52 -9.74 15.77 -14.96
C GLU A 52 -9.37 16.09 -13.51
N LYS A 53 -8.22 15.59 -13.03
CA LYS A 53 -7.72 15.73 -11.66
C LYS A 53 -8.61 15.08 -10.61
N ILE A 54 -9.42 14.10 -11.00
CA ILE A 54 -10.17 13.23 -10.10
C ILE A 54 -9.23 12.14 -9.59
N MET A 55 -9.25 11.89 -8.28
CA MET A 55 -8.45 10.81 -7.69
C MET A 55 -9.10 9.46 -8.03
N THR A 56 -8.42 8.65 -8.82
CA THR A 56 -8.92 7.35 -9.31
C THR A 56 -8.31 6.16 -8.58
N GLY A 57 -7.25 6.40 -7.80
CA GLY A 57 -6.58 5.35 -7.06
C GLY A 57 -5.47 5.88 -6.17
N MET A 58 -4.73 4.95 -5.58
CA MET A 58 -3.59 5.22 -4.73
C MET A 58 -2.58 4.09 -4.83
N ASP A 59 -1.32 4.43 -5.04
CA ASP A 59 -0.21 3.48 -4.96
C ASP A 59 0.36 3.49 -3.53
N LEU A 60 0.62 2.31 -2.99
CA LEU A 60 1.10 2.07 -1.63
C LEU A 60 2.38 1.22 -1.68
N GLN A 61 3.35 1.56 -0.83
CA GLN A 61 4.54 0.74 -0.58
C GLN A 61 4.76 0.58 0.91
N PHE A 62 4.85 -0.67 1.35
CA PHE A 62 5.12 -1.03 2.74
C PHE A 62 6.50 -1.68 2.85
N PHE A 63 7.28 -1.29 3.85
CA PHE A 63 8.54 -1.95 4.17
C PHE A 63 8.85 -1.80 5.66
N TYR A 64 9.61 -2.75 6.22
CA TYR A 64 10.12 -2.62 7.57
C TYR A 64 11.16 -1.50 7.63
N THR A 65 11.01 -0.58 8.58
CA THR A 65 11.95 0.54 8.77
C THR A 65 13.36 0.03 9.05
N ALA A 66 13.48 -1.06 9.83
CA ALA A 66 14.75 -1.69 10.17
C ALA A 66 15.19 -2.79 9.17
N TRP A 67 14.66 -2.78 7.94
CA TRP A 67 15.03 -3.75 6.92
C TRP A 67 16.55 -3.80 6.69
N SER A 68 17.08 -5.01 6.51
CA SER A 68 18.48 -5.25 6.13
C SER A 68 18.62 -6.60 5.42
N ILE A 69 19.63 -6.75 4.58
CA ILE A 69 19.93 -8.01 3.85
C ILE A 69 20.21 -9.20 4.79
N TRP A 70 20.66 -8.91 6.02
CA TRP A 70 21.03 -9.91 7.01
C TRP A 70 19.85 -10.39 7.87
N ASN A 71 18.78 -9.60 7.98
CA ASN A 71 17.65 -9.93 8.83
C ASN A 71 16.56 -10.62 8.02
N LYS A 72 16.47 -11.95 8.12
CA LYS A 72 15.50 -12.76 7.36
C LYS A 72 14.06 -12.62 7.86
N GLU A 73 13.84 -12.09 9.06
CA GLU A 73 12.50 -11.87 9.61
C GLU A 73 11.89 -10.54 9.14
N LEU A 74 12.73 -9.58 8.75
CA LEU A 74 12.29 -8.29 8.23
C LEU A 74 12.41 -8.24 6.71
N GLN A 75 11.70 -9.15 6.02
CA GLN A 75 11.67 -9.23 4.55
C GLN A 75 10.24 -9.10 4.03
N ALA A 76 10.08 -8.72 2.76
CA ALA A 76 8.78 -8.44 2.16
C ALA A 76 7.82 -9.65 2.22
N ASN A 77 8.33 -10.87 2.04
CA ASN A 77 7.52 -12.09 2.16
C ASN A 77 6.92 -12.30 3.56
N LYS A 78 7.60 -11.85 4.62
CA LYS A 78 7.07 -11.84 6.00
C LYS A 78 6.08 -10.71 6.23
N LEU A 79 6.24 -9.61 5.49
CA LEU A 79 5.39 -8.42 5.60
C LEU A 79 4.03 -8.57 4.91
N VAL A 80 3.94 -9.36 3.83
CA VAL A 80 2.67 -9.58 3.08
C VAL A 80 1.46 -9.89 3.98
N PRO A 81 1.48 -10.89 4.89
CA PRO A 81 0.32 -11.17 5.75
C PRO A 81 -0.04 -9.98 6.66
N VAL A 82 0.95 -9.24 7.17
CA VAL A 82 0.71 -8.05 8.00
C VAL A 82 0.04 -6.93 7.18
N VAL A 83 0.46 -6.75 5.93
CA VAL A 83 -0.15 -5.79 5.00
C VAL A 83 -1.58 -6.21 4.66
N MET A 84 -1.83 -7.49 4.41
CA MET A 84 -3.19 -8.01 4.18
C MET A 84 -4.11 -7.71 5.38
N ASP A 85 -3.66 -8.01 6.60
CA ASP A 85 -4.43 -7.74 7.82
C ASP A 85 -4.67 -6.23 8.02
N THR A 86 -3.66 -5.41 7.75
CA THR A 86 -3.75 -3.95 7.85
C THR A 86 -4.79 -3.41 6.88
N LEU A 87 -4.73 -3.83 5.61
CA LEU A 87 -5.67 -3.40 4.57
C LEU A 87 -7.09 -3.92 4.84
N LYS A 88 -7.24 -5.15 5.35
CA LYS A 88 -8.55 -5.66 5.80
C LYS A 88 -9.13 -4.84 6.95
N LYS A 89 -8.29 -4.38 7.88
CA LYS A 89 -8.72 -3.54 9.01
C LYS A 89 -9.14 -2.14 8.56
N TRP A 90 -8.38 -1.50 7.67
CA TRP A 90 -8.72 -0.18 7.14
C TRP A 90 -9.94 -0.21 6.21
N TYR A 91 -10.09 -1.32 5.49
CA TYR A 91 -11.10 -1.50 4.46
C TYR A 91 -11.86 -2.81 4.68
N PRO A 92 -12.76 -2.89 5.69
CA PRO A 92 -13.52 -4.09 5.97
C PRO A 92 -14.43 -4.48 4.79
N GLY A 93 -14.82 -5.76 4.73
CA GLY A 93 -15.64 -6.33 3.67
C GLY A 93 -15.16 -7.73 3.30
N ASN A 94 -15.02 -8.00 2.00
CA ASN A 94 -14.58 -9.28 1.47
C ASN A 94 -13.13 -9.64 1.82
N ASP A 95 -12.77 -10.92 1.72
CA ASP A 95 -11.40 -11.37 1.88
C ASP A 95 -10.57 -11.20 0.60
N PHE A 96 -9.25 -11.30 0.75
CA PHE A 96 -8.33 -11.39 -0.39
C PHE A 96 -8.43 -12.74 -1.07
N ILE A 97 -8.52 -12.75 -2.40
CA ILE A 97 -8.42 -13.92 -3.26
C ILE A 97 -7.07 -13.93 -3.99
N LYS A 98 -6.56 -15.13 -4.29
CA LYS A 98 -5.36 -15.31 -5.11
C LYS A 98 -5.76 -15.35 -6.58
N VAL A 99 -5.18 -14.49 -7.39
CA VAL A 99 -5.39 -14.48 -8.85
C VAL A 99 -4.06 -14.86 -9.51
N PRO A 100 -3.95 -16.03 -10.15
CA PRO A 100 -2.72 -16.46 -10.81
C PRO A 100 -2.42 -15.57 -12.03
N LEU A 101 -1.13 -15.34 -12.30
CA LEU A 101 -0.66 -14.70 -13.51
C LEU A 101 -0.12 -15.77 -14.46
N GLU A 102 -0.53 -15.72 -15.73
CA GLU A 102 -0.24 -16.78 -16.71
C GLU A 102 1.25 -17.02 -16.97
N LYS A 103 2.10 -16.01 -16.79
CA LYS A 103 3.52 -16.09 -17.22
C LYS A 103 4.47 -16.73 -16.22
N ASP A 104 4.29 -16.54 -14.91
CA ASP A 104 5.41 -16.74 -13.97
C ASP A 104 5.06 -17.55 -12.69
N SER A 105 3.92 -18.26 -12.65
CA SER A 105 3.40 -18.92 -11.43
C SER A 105 3.25 -17.99 -10.21
N THR A 106 3.37 -16.68 -10.43
CA THR A 106 3.12 -15.65 -9.43
C THR A 106 1.62 -15.38 -9.34
N HIS A 107 1.20 -14.79 -8.23
CA HIS A 107 -0.20 -14.46 -8.01
C HIS A 107 -0.34 -13.05 -7.46
N LEU A 108 -1.42 -12.39 -7.85
CA LEU A 108 -1.93 -11.20 -7.20
C LEU A 108 -2.76 -11.62 -5.99
N LEU A 109 -2.74 -10.81 -4.94
CA LEU A 109 -3.75 -10.88 -3.89
C LEU A 109 -4.73 -9.74 -4.12
N VAL A 110 -5.97 -10.08 -4.41
CA VAL A 110 -6.99 -9.11 -4.82
C VAL A 110 -8.16 -9.14 -3.84
N LYS A 111 -8.60 -7.97 -3.40
CA LYS A 111 -9.83 -7.76 -2.64
C LYS A 111 -10.69 -6.75 -3.38
N VAL A 112 -11.99 -7.01 -3.48
CA VAL A 112 -12.94 -6.11 -4.14
C VAL A 112 -14.12 -5.88 -3.22
N ASP A 113 -14.46 -4.62 -2.95
CA ASP A 113 -15.68 -4.22 -2.23
C ASP A 113 -16.37 -3.10 -3.01
N GLY A 114 -17.53 -3.40 -3.60
CA GLY A 114 -18.24 -2.46 -4.46
C GLY A 114 -17.35 -2.00 -5.62
N ASN A 115 -17.13 -0.70 -5.74
CA ASN A 115 -16.27 -0.11 -6.76
C ASN A 115 -14.79 -0.01 -6.33
N ARG A 116 -14.40 -0.43 -5.13
CA ARG A 116 -13.01 -0.39 -4.69
C ARG A 116 -12.32 -1.73 -4.92
N ARG A 117 -11.19 -1.72 -5.63
CA ARG A 117 -10.27 -2.87 -5.71
C ARG A 117 -9.00 -2.55 -4.92
N ILE A 118 -8.50 -3.54 -4.18
CA ILE A 118 -7.19 -3.50 -3.54
C ILE A 118 -6.38 -4.67 -4.09
N VAL A 119 -5.21 -4.38 -4.65
CA VAL A 119 -4.30 -5.38 -5.22
C VAL A 119 -2.97 -5.30 -4.50
N ILE A 120 -2.50 -6.41 -3.94
CA ILE A 120 -1.08 -6.57 -3.56
C ILE A 120 -0.39 -7.27 -4.72
N ARG A 121 0.66 -6.66 -5.24
CA ARG A 121 1.43 -7.17 -6.39
C ARG A 121 2.32 -8.34 -5.97
N PRO A 122 2.74 -9.20 -6.91
CA PRO A 122 3.78 -10.17 -6.62
C PRO A 122 5.04 -9.46 -6.15
N LEU A 123 5.80 -10.14 -5.30
CA LEU A 123 7.07 -9.61 -4.82
C LEU A 123 8.08 -9.59 -5.97
N ASP A 124 8.54 -8.39 -6.30
CA ASP A 124 9.62 -8.12 -7.25
C ASP A 124 10.84 -7.48 -6.56
N ASP A 125 10.74 -7.24 -5.24
CA ASP A 125 11.78 -6.67 -4.38
C ASP A 125 11.61 -7.25 -2.95
N ASP A 126 12.67 -7.79 -2.37
CA ASP A 126 12.67 -8.38 -1.02
C ASP A 126 12.45 -7.35 0.09
N ARG A 127 12.49 -6.05 -0.23
CA ARG A 127 12.30 -4.95 0.72
C ARG A 127 10.84 -4.51 0.84
N ILE A 128 10.11 -4.53 -0.27
CA ILE A 128 8.90 -3.72 -0.43
C ILE A 128 7.72 -4.60 -0.81
N VAL A 129 6.61 -4.44 -0.09
CA VAL A 129 5.29 -4.93 -0.51
C VAL A 129 4.55 -3.78 -1.20
N LYS A 130 4.30 -3.94 -2.51
CA LYS A 130 3.56 -2.95 -3.31
C LYS A 130 2.07 -3.30 -3.32
N ALA A 131 1.24 -2.32 -2.99
CA ALA A 131 -0.21 -2.45 -3.13
C ALA A 131 -0.79 -1.27 -3.92
N LYS A 132 -1.96 -1.48 -4.52
CA LYS A 132 -2.72 -0.45 -5.23
C LYS A 132 -4.16 -0.49 -4.78
N ILE A 133 -4.73 0.68 -4.52
CA ILE A 133 -6.16 0.86 -4.32
C ILE A 133 -6.70 1.56 -5.55
N ASP A 134 -7.72 0.99 -6.18
CA ASP A 134 -8.33 1.52 -7.39
C ASP A 134 -9.83 1.73 -7.21
N ASP A 135 -10.36 2.76 -7.87
CA ASP A 135 -11.77 2.87 -8.17
C ASP A 135 -12.06 2.22 -9.53
N LEU A 136 -12.74 1.08 -9.50
CA LEU A 136 -13.07 0.25 -10.66
C LEU A 136 -13.91 0.97 -11.72
N ARG A 137 -14.58 2.07 -11.36
CA ARG A 137 -15.31 2.90 -12.34
C ARG A 137 -14.38 3.47 -13.41
N TYR A 138 -13.14 3.80 -13.04
CA TYR A 138 -12.18 4.44 -13.94
C TYR A 138 -11.17 3.45 -14.54
N VAL A 139 -10.84 2.36 -13.84
CA VAL A 139 -9.90 1.33 -14.34
C VAL A 139 -10.40 0.68 -15.64
N LEU A 140 -11.71 0.49 -15.75
CA LEU A 140 -12.33 -0.20 -16.89
C LEU A 140 -12.46 0.70 -18.14
N GLU A 141 -12.24 2.01 -18.00
CA GLU A 141 -12.31 2.97 -19.10
C GLU A 141 -10.96 3.14 -19.80
N GLU A 142 -9.83 2.91 -19.11
CA GLU A 142 -8.47 2.99 -19.68
C GLU A 142 -8.08 1.79 -20.55
N THR A 143 -8.94 0.76 -20.64
CA THR A 143 -8.70 -0.47 -21.42
C THR A 143 -9.56 -0.59 -22.68
N LYS A 144 -10.30 0.47 -23.04
CA LYS A 144 -10.98 0.62 -24.33
C LYS A 144 -10.20 1.53 -25.27
#